data_AF-A0A7L1Q6W5-F1
#
_entry.id   AF-A0A7L1Q6W5-F1
#
_cell.length_a   1.000
_cell.length_b   1.000
_cell.length_c   1.000
_cell.angle_alpha   90.00
_cell.angle_beta   90.00
_cell.angle_gamma   90.00
#
_symmetry.space_group_name_H-M   'P 1'
#
loop_
_entity.id
_entity.type
_entity.pdbx_description
1 polymer ?
#
loop_
_entity_poly.entity_id
_entity_poly.type
_entity_poly.pdbx_seq_one_letter_code
_entity_poly.pdbx_strand_id
1 'polypeptide(L)' 'PLHQKWRPFCLRFEGVVEDFNYGTLLRLDSRREYSEENSIFATRIQFLAIEIARNREGWNDAVFGGAGREPAAEGGKS' A
#
# COMPACT_ATOMS: atom_id res chain seq x y z
N PRO A 1 -13.53 17.70 -7.56
CA PRO A 1 -12.10 17.58 -7.18
C PRO A 1 -11.86 16.36 -6.26
N LEU A 2 -10.69 15.71 -6.36
CA LEU A 2 -10.37 14.45 -5.65
C LEU A 2 -10.62 14.50 -4.13
N HIS A 3 -10.41 15.67 -3.51
CA HIS A 3 -10.69 15.89 -2.08
C HIS A 3 -12.16 15.62 -1.71
N GLN A 4 -13.12 15.88 -2.60
CA GLN A 4 -14.55 15.70 -2.33
C GLN A 4 -14.97 14.23 -2.31
N LYS A 5 -14.18 13.34 -2.94
CA LYS A 5 -14.43 11.90 -2.91
C LYS A 5 -13.79 11.25 -1.69
N TRP A 6 -12.56 11.64 -1.38
CA TRP A 6 -11.82 11.06 -0.24
C TRP A 6 -12.34 11.54 1.11
N ARG A 7 -12.78 12.79 1.24
CA ARG A 7 -13.28 13.31 2.53
C ARG A 7 -14.45 12.50 3.12
N PRO A 8 -15.55 12.24 2.40
CA PRO A 8 -16.63 11.40 2.92
C PRO A 8 -16.18 9.95 3.11
N PHE A 9 -15.25 9.44 2.29
CA PHE A 9 -14.69 8.10 2.50
C PHE A 9 -13.95 8.00 3.84
N CYS A 10 -13.06 8.95 4.13
CA CYS A 10 -12.25 8.98 5.35
C CYS A 10 -13.10 9.14 6.61
N LEU A 11 -14.10 10.03 6.58
CA LEU A 11 -14.95 10.30 7.75
C LEU A 11 -15.77 9.09 8.21
N ARG A 12 -16.02 8.11 7.34
CA ARG A 12 -16.69 6.85 7.76
C ARG A 12 -15.89 6.01 8.75
N PHE A 13 -14.62 6.31 8.93
CA PHE A 13 -13.73 5.58 9.83
C PHE A 13 -13.39 6.36 11.10
N GLU A 14 -13.97 7.55 11.28
CA GLU A 14 -13.86 8.31 12.53
C GLU A 14 -14.42 7.47 13.71
N GLY A 15 -13.61 7.29 14.76
CA GLY A 15 -13.96 6.44 15.91
C GLY A 15 -13.91 4.93 15.66
N VAL A 16 -13.67 4.48 14.42
CA VAL A 16 -13.51 3.06 14.07
C VAL A 16 -12.04 2.70 13.90
N VAL A 17 -11.28 3.58 13.24
CA VAL A 17 -9.84 3.43 13.06
C VAL A 17 -9.15 4.51 13.88
N GLU A 18 -8.30 4.07 14.80
CA GLU A 18 -7.43 4.96 15.56
C GLU A 18 -6.56 5.78 14.59
N ASP A 19 -6.51 7.09 14.81
CA ASP A 19 -5.72 8.02 14.01
C ASP A 19 -6.01 7.94 12.49
N PHE A 20 -7.29 7.77 12.13
CA PHE A 20 -7.74 7.62 10.74
C PHE A 20 -7.25 8.75 9.80
N ASN A 21 -7.05 9.95 10.33
CA ASN A 21 -6.61 11.14 9.61
C ASN A 21 -5.09 11.41 9.73
N TYR A 22 -4.33 10.57 10.43
CA TYR A 22 -2.89 10.75 10.58
C TYR A 22 -2.17 10.69 9.24
N GLY A 23 -1.14 11.54 9.10
CA GLY A 23 -0.37 11.69 7.88
C GLY A 23 0.66 10.59 7.69
N THR A 24 0.72 10.02 6.49
CA THR A 24 1.73 9.03 6.11
C THR A 24 2.17 9.20 4.67
N LEU A 25 3.27 8.56 4.30
CA LEU A 25 3.73 8.50 2.92
C LEU A 25 3.09 7.32 2.19
N LEU A 26 2.68 7.55 0.96
CA LEU A 26 2.13 6.54 0.06
C LEU A 26 2.94 6.50 -1.23
N ARG A 27 3.32 5.29 -1.66
CA ARG A 27 3.98 5.07 -2.95
C ARG A 27 3.03 5.30 -4.12
N LEU A 28 3.46 6.05 -5.12
CA LEU A 28 2.73 6.24 -6.38
C LEU A 28 2.76 4.95 -7.21
N ASP A 29 3.95 4.39 -7.43
CA ASP A 29 4.18 3.07 -8.02
C ASP A 29 4.62 2.08 -6.93
N SER A 30 3.84 1.02 -6.72
CA SER A 30 4.11 0.03 -5.67
C SER A 30 5.39 -0.78 -5.91
N ARG A 31 5.87 -0.83 -7.16
CA ARG A 31 7.06 -1.60 -7.58
C ARG A 31 8.36 -0.85 -7.36
N ARG A 32 8.29 0.44 -7.01
CA ARG A 32 9.43 1.34 -6.81
C ARG A 32 9.54 1.69 -5.33
N GLU A 33 10.73 2.01 -4.87
CA GLU A 33 10.95 2.45 -3.48
C GLU A 33 10.36 3.83 -3.20
N TYR A 34 10.30 4.20 -1.92
CA TYR A 34 9.98 5.56 -1.52
C TYR A 34 11.08 6.53 -1.98
N SER A 35 10.69 7.52 -2.77
CA SER A 35 11.52 8.64 -3.22
C SER A 35 10.68 9.90 -3.34
N GLU A 36 11.30 11.07 -3.48
CA GLU A 36 10.57 12.33 -3.68
C GLU A 36 9.59 12.29 -4.87
N GLU A 37 10.02 11.65 -5.96
CA GLU A 37 9.25 11.48 -7.19
C GLU A 37 8.20 10.34 -7.13
N ASN A 38 8.33 9.39 -6.19
CA ASN A 38 7.44 8.24 -6.06
C ASN A 38 6.59 8.26 -4.77
N SER A 39 6.58 9.36 -4.01
CA SER A 39 5.89 9.44 -2.73
C SER A 39 4.96 10.64 -2.67
N ILE A 40 3.78 10.43 -2.10
CA ILE A 40 2.86 11.52 -1.76
C ILE A 40 2.45 11.43 -0.30
N PHE A 41 2.09 12.58 0.27
CA PHE A 41 1.46 12.61 1.58
C PHE A 41 -0.02 12.22 1.47
N ALA A 42 -0.44 11.26 2.29
CA ALA A 42 -1.78 10.73 2.34
C ALA A 42 -2.24 10.56 3.81
N THR A 43 -3.55 10.47 4.03
CA THR A 43 -4.05 10.07 5.35
C THR A 43 -3.93 8.57 5.54
N ARG A 44 -3.91 8.11 6.81
CA ARG A 44 -3.89 6.69 7.17
C ARG A 44 -4.98 5.89 6.46
N ILE A 45 -6.19 6.43 6.37
CA ILE A 45 -7.29 5.74 5.66
C ILE A 45 -7.05 5.64 4.16
N GLN A 46 -6.47 6.66 3.52
CA GLN A 46 -6.11 6.58 2.11
C GLN A 46 -5.03 5.52 1.87
N PHE A 47 -4.00 5.51 2.72
CA PHE A 47 -2.94 4.52 2.69
C PHE A 47 -3.50 3.10 2.85
N LEU A 48 -4.29 2.86 3.90
CA LEU A 48 -4.87 1.54 4.16
C LEU A 48 -5.76 1.07 3.00
N ALA A 49 -6.62 1.94 2.47
CA ALA A 49 -7.48 1.58 1.35
C ALA A 49 -6.68 1.11 0.12
N ILE A 50 -5.60 1.83 -0.21
CA ILE A 50 -4.78 1.55 -1.38
C ILE A 50 -3.89 0.33 -1.15
N GLU A 51 -3.23 0.23 -0.01
CA GLU A 51 -2.33 -0.89 0.30
C GLU A 51 -3.08 -2.20 0.51
N ILE A 52 -4.30 -2.18 1.08
CA ILE A 52 -5.15 -3.39 1.16
C ILE A 52 -5.54 -3.87 -0.23
N ALA A 53 -5.89 -2.97 -1.16
CA ALA A 53 -6.19 -3.33 -2.54
C ALA A 53 -4.95 -3.92 -3.24
N ARG A 54 -3.79 -3.26 -3.10
CA ARG A 54 -2.51 -3.74 -3.64
C ARG A 54 -2.14 -5.14 -3.14
N ASN A 55 -2.32 -5.39 -1.85
CA ASN A 55 -2.06 -6.71 -1.26
C ASN A 55 -3.04 -7.77 -1.78
N ARG A 56 -4.32 -7.43 -1.94
CA ARG A 56 -5.34 -8.37 -2.46
C ARG A 56 -5.14 -8.70 -3.94
N GLU A 57 -4.60 -7.76 -4.71
CA GLU A 57 -4.36 -7.90 -6.15
C GLU A 57 -2.93 -8.40 -6.47
N GLY A 58 -2.07 -8.60 -5.47
CA GLY A 58 -0.70 -9.11 -5.64
C GLY A 58 0.35 -8.07 -6.05
N TRP A 59 0.00 -6.77 -6.11
CA TRP A 59 0.93 -5.69 -6.50
C TRP A 59 2.07 -5.44 -5.51
N ASN A 60 1.95 -5.98 -4.30
CA ASN A 60 2.98 -5.91 -3.25
C ASN A 60 3.66 -7.27 -3.00
N ASP A 61 3.40 -8.29 -3.81
CA ASP A 61 3.97 -9.64 -3.60
C ASP A 61 5.50 -9.63 -3.67
N ALA A 62 6.08 -8.75 -4.50
CA ALA A 62 7.54 -8.58 -4.57
C ALA A 62 8.15 -8.07 -3.26
N VAL A 63 7.43 -7.21 -2.53
CA VAL A 63 7.86 -6.66 -1.22
C VAL A 63 7.82 -7.76 -0.15
N PHE A 64 6.81 -8.63 -0.19
CA PHE A 64 6.68 -9.75 0.75
C PHE A 64 7.65 -10.90 0.42
N GLY A 65 7.77 -11.23 -0.87
CA GLY A 65 8.60 -12.33 -1.37
C GLY A 65 10.10 -12.12 -1.20
N GLY A 66 10.56 -10.87 -1.23
CA GLY A 66 11.97 -10.51 -0.99
C GLY A 66 12.45 -10.76 0.45
N ALA A 67 11.53 -10.91 1.42
CA ALA A 67 11.87 -11.09 2.83
C ALA A 67 11.73 -12.53 3.35
N GLY A 68 11.32 -13.51 2.51
CA GLY A 68 11.08 -14.86 3.03
C GLY A 68 10.75 -15.98 2.04
N ARG A 69 10.90 -15.80 0.72
CA ARG A 69 10.79 -16.93 -0.22
C ARG A 69 12.18 -17.32 -0.73
N GLU A 70 12.79 -18.31 -0.09
CA GLU A 70 13.84 -19.08 -0.78
C GLU A 70 13.29 -19.56 -2.13
N PRO A 71 14.05 -19.42 -3.22
CA PRO A 71 13.61 -19.94 -4.51
C PRO A 71 13.38 -21.43 -4.37
N ALA A 72 12.16 -21.89 -4.66
CA ALA A 72 11.86 -23.31 -4.73
C ALA A 72 12.82 -23.91 -5.76
N ALA A 73 13.71 -24.79 -5.29
CA ALA A 73 14.75 -25.40 -6.09
C ALA A 73 14.19 -25.85 -7.45
N GLU A 74 14.73 -25.30 -8.52
CA GLU A 74 14.51 -25.79 -9.87
C GLU A 74 14.94 -27.26 -9.90
N GLY A 75 13.97 -28.14 -10.11
CA GLY A 75 14.21 -29.57 -10.24
C GLY A 75 15.26 -29.82 -11.32
N GLY A 76 16.39 -30.39 -10.90
CA GLY A 76 17.44 -30.85 -11.80
C GLY A 76 16.86 -31.76 -12.87
N LYS A 77 17.01 -31.33 -14.13
CA LYS A 77 16.93 -32.20 -15.29
C LYS A 77 18.33 -32.38 -15.86
N SER A 78 18.91 -33.55 -15.64
CA SER A 78 19.54 -34.45 -16.62
C SER A 78 20.40 -35.47 -15.89
#